data_AF-E4LA84-F1
#
_entry.id   AF-E4LA84-F1
#
_cell.length_a   1.000
_cell.length_b   1.000
_cell.length_c   1.000
_cell.angle_alpha   90.00
_cell.angle_beta   90.00
_cell.angle_gamma   90.00
#
_symmetry.space_group_name_H-M   'P 1'
#
loop_
_entity.id
_entity.type
_entity.pdbx_description
1 polymer ?
#
loop_
_entity_poly.entity_id
_entity_poly.type
_entity_poly.pdbx_seq_one_letter_code
_entity_poly.pdbx_strand_id
1 'polypeptide(L)' 'MAKINQKLLDKIAELEVDMLLEGLNDEKLRKNPSFMEKVRKFLKENNLETSPQTKGIQMIKQITEDIPIFEDKHIN' A
#
# COMPACT_ATOMS: atom_id res chain seq x y z
N MET A 1 1.98 3.73 36.28
CA MET A 1 2.17 2.98 35.02
C MET A 1 3.63 2.60 34.94
N ALA A 2 3.97 1.32 34.81
CA ALA A 2 5.37 0.89 34.67
C ALA A 2 5.95 1.49 33.38
N LYS A 3 7.08 2.19 33.47
CA LYS A 3 7.80 2.67 32.28
C LYS A 3 8.32 1.44 31.54
N ILE A 4 7.70 1.11 30.42
CA ILE A 4 8.18 0.06 29.53
C ILE A 4 9.58 0.48 29.02
N ASN A 5 10.52 -0.45 29.01
CA ASN A 5 11.87 -0.23 28.52
C ASN A 5 11.83 -0.01 27.00
N GLN A 6 12.15 1.20 26.56
CA GLN A 6 12.16 1.57 25.13
C GLN A 6 13.04 0.63 24.29
N LYS A 7 14.20 0.21 24.80
CA LYS A 7 15.08 -0.75 24.09
C LYS A 7 14.41 -2.08 23.79
N LEU A 8 13.49 -2.50 24.66
CA LEU A 8 12.74 -3.74 24.46
C LEU A 8 11.69 -3.55 23.36
N LEU A 9 11.04 -2.38 23.31
CA LEU A 9 10.07 -2.04 22.26
C LEU A 9 10.75 -1.96 20.89
N ASP A 10 11.90 -1.29 20.83
CA ASP A 10 12.69 -1.17 19.59
C ASP A 10 13.09 -2.56 19.08
N LYS A 11 13.53 -3.45 19.97
CA LYS A 11 13.89 -4.82 19.61
C LYS A 11 12.71 -5.63 19.07
N ILE A 12 11.52 -5.45 19.64
CA ILE A 12 10.31 -6.10 19.15
C ILE A 12 9.97 -5.61 17.74
N ALA A 13 10.06 -4.30 17.50
CA ALA A 13 9.81 -3.73 16.18
C ALA A 13 10.81 -4.27 15.13
N GLU A 14 12.11 -4.31 15.44
CA GLU A 14 13.12 -4.89 14.54
C GLU A 14 12.80 -6.34 14.14
N LEU A 15 12.49 -7.18 15.14
CA LEU A 15 12.19 -8.61 14.91
C LEU A 15 10.92 -8.80 14.07
N GLU A 16 9.93 -7.92 14.22
CA GLU A 16 8.73 -7.94 13.40
C GLU A 16 9.05 -7.67 11.94
N VAL A 17 9.90 -6.66 11.65
CA VAL A 17 10.32 -6.36 10.28
C VAL A 17 11.10 -7.52 9.68
N ASP A 18 12.05 -8.09 10.43
CA ASP A 18 12.86 -9.22 9.98
C ASP A 18 11.99 -10.43 9.61
N MET A 19 11.01 -10.76 10.47
CA MET A 19 10.08 -11.87 10.23
C MET A 19 9.20 -11.64 8.99
N LEU A 20 8.71 -10.40 8.77
CA LEU A 20 7.94 -10.08 7.58
C LEU A 20 8.79 -10.18 6.31
N LEU A 21 10.06 -9.74 6.35
CA LEU A 21 10.99 -9.85 5.23
C LEU A 21 11.33 -11.32 4.92
N GLU A 22 11.60 -12.14 5.93
CA GLU A 22 11.85 -13.57 5.76
C GLU A 22 10.63 -14.26 5.14
N GLY A 23 9.42 -14.00 5.64
CA GLY A 23 8.20 -14.58 5.10
C GLY A 23 7.88 -14.11 3.67
N LEU A 24 8.33 -12.93 3.26
CA LEU A 24 8.24 -12.47 1.86
C LEU A 24 9.20 -13.21 0.92
N ASN A 25 10.32 -13.73 1.44
CA ASN A 25 11.26 -14.55 0.67
C ASN A 25 10.83 -16.02 0.59
N ASP A 26 9.97 -16.49 1.48
CA ASP A 26 9.37 -17.82 1.43
C ASP A 26 8.22 -17.88 0.41
N GLU A 27 8.35 -18.74 -0.61
CA GLU A 27 7.38 -18.87 -1.69
C GLU A 27 5.98 -19.31 -1.22
N LYS A 28 5.90 -20.14 -0.19
CA LYS A 28 4.63 -20.63 0.35
C LYS A 28 3.93 -19.54 1.15
N LEU A 29 4.69 -18.80 1.98
CA LEU A 29 4.14 -17.72 2.79
C LEU A 29 3.75 -16.51 1.93
N ARG A 30 4.55 -16.14 0.93
CA ARG A 30 4.21 -15.02 0.02
C ARG A 30 2.93 -15.27 -0.78
N LYS A 31 2.61 -16.53 -1.10
CA LYS A 31 1.36 -16.91 -1.77
C LYS A 31 0.15 -16.96 -0.81
N ASN A 32 0.38 -16.92 0.50
CA ASN A 32 -0.68 -16.97 1.49
C ASN A 32 -1.36 -15.59 1.64
N PRO A 33 -2.67 -15.46 1.33
CA PRO A 33 -3.38 -14.19 1.45
C PRO A 33 -3.36 -13.60 2.86
N SER A 34 -3.44 -14.44 3.90
CA SER A 34 -3.44 -14.00 5.30
C SER A 34 -2.07 -13.47 5.73
N PHE A 35 -0.98 -13.97 5.17
CA PHE A 35 0.35 -13.41 5.41
C PHE A 35 0.49 -12.05 4.73
N MET A 36 0.06 -11.94 3.47
CA MET A 36 0.10 -10.67 2.74
C MET A 36 -0.79 -9.58 3.38
N GLU A 37 -1.89 -9.95 4.03
CA GLU A 37 -2.71 -9.01 4.80
C GLU A 37 -1.92 -8.40 5.96
N LYS A 38 -1.14 -9.20 6.69
CA LYS A 38 -0.26 -8.71 7.78
C LYS A 38 0.80 -7.74 7.25
N VAL A 39 1.43 -8.07 6.12
CA VAL A 39 2.41 -7.19 5.47
C VAL A 39 1.76 -5.86 5.08
N ARG A 40 0.59 -5.88 4.44
CA ARG A 40 -0.13 -4.64 4.07
C ARG A 40 -0.53 -3.82 5.29
N LYS A 41 -0.96 -4.46 6.36
CA LYS A 41 -1.32 -3.80 7.62
C LYS A 41 -0.10 -3.13 8.24
N PHE A 42 1.03 -3.82 8.34
CA PHE A 42 2.30 -3.26 8.80
C PHE A 42 2.71 -2.02 8.00
N LEU A 43 2.64 -2.09 6.66
CA LEU A 43 2.95 -0.95 5.80
C LEU A 43 2.01 0.24 6.08
N LYS A 44 0.69 -0.01 6.18
CA LYS A 44 -0.31 1.02 6.46
C LYS A 44 -0.10 1.67 7.83
N GLU A 45 0.16 0.88 8.86
CA GLU A 45 0.35 1.37 10.24
C GLU A 45 1.62 2.21 10.39
N ASN A 46 2.64 1.94 9.58
CA ASN A 46 3.89 2.70 9.57
C ASN A 46 3.90 3.85 8.54
N ASN A 47 2.75 4.19 7.95
CA ASN A 47 2.64 5.17 6.85
C ASN A 47 3.62 4.91 5.70
N LEU A 48 3.98 3.64 5.48
CA LEU A 48 4.81 3.21 4.38
C LEU A 48 3.89 3.03 3.16
N GLU A 49 3.48 4.16 2.58
CA GLU A 49 2.73 4.17 1.32
C GLU A 49 3.64 3.68 0.19
N THR A 50 3.66 2.37 -0.03
CA THR A 50 4.15 1.84 -1.29
C THR A 50 3.10 2.18 -2.35
N SER A 51 3.27 3.32 -3.02
CA SER A 51 2.57 3.58 -4.28
C SER A 51 2.77 2.34 -5.15
N PRO A 52 1.72 1.58 -5.48
CA PRO A 52 1.90 0.48 -6.40
C PRO A 52 2.17 1.11 -7.75
N GLN A 53 3.45 1.28 -8.10
CA GLN A 53 3.85 1.39 -9.50
C GLN A 53 3.69 0.01 -10.17
N THR A 54 2.57 -0.67 -9.92
CA THR A 54 2.17 -1.81 -10.72
C THR A 54 1.88 -1.26 -12.10
N LYS A 55 2.48 -1.87 -13.13
CA LYS A 55 2.33 -1.45 -14.54
C LYS A 55 0.84 -1.25 -14.94
N GLY A 56 -0.08 -1.98 -14.30
CA GLY A 56 -1.52 -1.84 -14.50
C GLY A 56 -2.15 -0.52 -14.01
N ILE A 57 -1.59 0.13 -12.98
CA ILE A 57 -2.11 1.42 -12.46
C ILE A 57 -1.67 2.59 -13.34
N GLN A 58 -0.50 2.51 -13.97
CA GLN A 58 -0.05 3.52 -14.95
C GLN A 58 -0.96 3.57 -16.19
N MET A 59 -1.61 2.45 -16.54
CA MET A 59 -2.59 2.40 -17.63
C MET A 59 -3.92 3.06 -17.29
N ILE A 60 -4.24 3.24 -15.99
CA ILE A 60 -5.38 4.03 -15.52
C ILE A 60 -4.96 5.50 -15.35
N LYS A 61 -4.06 6.00 -16.20
CA LYS A 61 -4.04 7.44 -16.50
C LYS A 61 -5.30 7.72 -17.30
N GLN A 62 -6.34 8.03 -16.54
CA GLN A 62 -7.53 8.79 -16.88
C GLN A 62 -7.50 9.28 -18.33
N ILE A 63 -8.18 8.56 -19.22
CA ILE A 63 -8.66 9.16 -20.46
C ILE A 63 -9.72 10.16 -19.98
N THR A 64 -9.31 11.37 -19.67
CA THR A 64 -10.23 12.50 -19.57
C THR A 64 -10.61 12.80 -21.02
N GLU A 65 -11.69 12.21 -21.50
CA GLU A 65 -12.34 12.74 -22.69
C GLU A 65 -12.86 14.13 -22.33
N ASP A 66 -12.43 15.14 -23.08
CA ASP A 66 -12.94 16.50 -22.94
C ASP A 66 -14.45 16.47 -23.18
N ILE A 67 -15.23 16.96 -22.21
CA ILE A 67 -16.69 17.07 -22.35
C ILE A 67 -16.96 18.02 -23.52
N PRO A 68 -17.64 17.58 -24.59
CA PRO A 68 -17.92 18.45 -25.73
C PRO A 68 -18.87 19.56 -25.29
N ILE A 69 -18.45 20.80 -25.53
CA ILE A 69 -19.31 21.98 -25.35
C ILE A 69 -20.21 22.05 -26.59
N PHE A 70 -21.51 21.86 -26.39
CA PHE A 70 -22.50 22.10 -27.44
C PHE A 70 -22.82 23.60 -27.46
N GLU A 71 -22.45 24.30 -28.53
CA GLU A 71 -22.90 25.68 -28.74
C GLU A 71 -24.40 25.66 -29.05
N ASP A 72 -25.21 26.21 -28.14
CA ASP A 72 -26.63 26.46 -28.36
C ASP A 72 -26.78 27.45 -29.53
N LYS A 73 -27.04 26.92 -30.73
CA LYS A 73 -27.46 27.74 -31.86
C LYS A 73 -28.86 28.29 -31.58
N HIS A 74 -28.90 29.48 -31.01
CA HIS A 74 -30.09 30.32 -31.04
C HIS A 74 -30.44 30.61 -32.50
N ILE A 75 -31.47 29.92 -33.01
CA ILE A 75 -32.12 30.23 -34.28
C ILE A 75 -32.93 31.50 -34.04
N ASN A 76 -32.49 32.62 -34.61
CA ASN A 76 -33.29 33.84 -34.74
C ASN A 76 -34.39 33.66 -35.79
#